data_AF-A0A2W2ACG4-F1
#
_entry.id   AF-A0A2W2ACG4-F1
#
_cell.length_a   1.000
_cell.length_b   1.000
_cell.length_c   1.000
_cell.angle_alpha   90.00
_cell.angle_beta   90.00
_cell.angle_gamma   90.00
#
_symmetry.space_group_name_H-M   'P 1'
#
loop_
_entity.id
_entity.type
_entity.pdbx_description
1 polymer ?
#
loop_
_entity_poly.entity_id
_entity_poly.type
_entity_poly.pdbx_seq_one_letter_code
_entity_poly.pdbx_strand_id
1 'polypeptide(L)'
;MKTFAAQIIYKIECQGIVTEQYEQQWRLIFAQSEKEALQEARRIAQEEETTFVDRHGRTIFWKLIAVKDLREIDLDNGSLLFSEVKEVEPLAAPVWAE
;
A
#
# COMPACT_ATOMS: atom_id res chain seq x y z
N MET A 1 13.39 -16.40 13.77
CA MET A 1 13.08 -15.32 12.82
C MET A 1 11.58 -15.14 12.88
N LYS A 2 11.14 -13.94 13.25
CA LYS A 2 9.72 -13.59 13.38
C LYS A 2 9.19 -13.16 12.01
N THR A 3 7.87 -13.24 11.83
CA THR A 3 7.22 -12.75 10.62
C THR A 3 6.37 -11.54 10.96
N PHE A 4 6.39 -10.54 10.09
CA PHE A 4 5.61 -9.33 10.23
C PHE A 4 4.81 -9.09 8.94
N ALA A 5 3.60 -8.59 9.07
CA ALA A 5 2.84 -8.02 7.97
C ALA A 5 2.97 -6.49 8.02
N ALA A 6 3.56 -5.92 6.97
CA ALA A 6 3.70 -4.48 6.79
C ALA A 6 2.66 -3.97 5.79
N GLN A 7 1.91 -2.93 6.15
CA GLN A 7 1.03 -2.22 5.22
C GLN A 7 1.78 -1.02 4.64
N ILE A 8 2.02 -1.03 3.34
CA ILE A 8 2.73 0.02 2.61
C ILE A 8 1.72 0.79 1.77
N ILE A 9 1.87 2.11 1.73
CA ILE A 9 1.05 3.00 0.92
C ILE A 9 1.93 3.72 -0.10
N TYR A 10 1.52 3.64 -1.37
CA TYR A 10 2.07 4.43 -2.46
C TYR A 10 1.02 5.43 -2.95
N LYS A 11 1.47 6.62 -3.37
CA LYS A 11 0.67 7.54 -4.20
C LYS A 11 1.00 7.27 -5.65
N ILE A 12 -0.04 7.10 -6.45
CA ILE A 12 0.06 6.98 -7.90
C ILE A 12 -0.13 8.38 -8.49
N GLU A 13 0.97 8.97 -8.95
CA GLU A 13 0.95 10.27 -9.61
C GLU A 13 0.99 10.08 -11.13
N CYS A 14 0.11 10.79 -11.84
CA CYS A 14 0.11 10.83 -13.30
C CYS A 14 0.63 12.19 -13.77
N GLN A 15 1.62 12.19 -14.66
CA GLN A 15 2.13 13.45 -15.23
C GLN A 15 1.00 14.23 -15.91
N GLY A 16 0.84 15.50 -15.53
CA GLY A 16 -0.15 16.41 -16.10
C GLY A 16 -1.58 16.23 -15.61
N ILE A 17 -1.84 15.29 -14.67
CA ILE A 17 -3.17 15.05 -14.12
C ILE A 17 -3.05 14.93 -12.59
N VAL A 18 -3.83 15.73 -11.87
CA VAL A 18 -3.94 15.56 -10.42
C VAL A 18 -4.81 14.33 -10.16
N THR A 19 -4.25 13.35 -9.47
CA THR A 19 -4.91 12.11 -9.09
C THR A 19 -4.84 11.92 -7.58
N GLU A 20 -5.96 11.51 -6.97
CA GLU A 20 -6.01 11.03 -5.58
C GLU A 20 -6.10 9.51 -5.57
N GLN A 21 -5.15 8.89 -6.29
CA GLN A 21 -5.05 7.44 -6.39
C GLN A 21 -3.91 6.95 -5.50
N TYR A 22 -4.24 5.96 -4.69
CA TYR A 22 -3.32 5.36 -3.75
C TYR A 22 -3.40 3.85 -3.88
N GLU A 23 -2.24 3.21 -3.74
CA GLU A 23 -2.17 1.76 -3.67
C GLU A 23 -1.76 1.34 -2.26
N GLN A 24 -2.51 0.39 -1.71
CA GLN A 24 -2.20 -0.23 -0.42
C GLN A 24 -1.74 -1.66 -0.66
N GLN A 25 -0.56 -1.98 -0.17
CA GLN A 25 0.00 -3.32 -0.28
C GLN A 25 0.30 -3.89 1.09
N TRP A 26 0.06 -5.19 1.25
CA TRP A 26 0.57 -5.96 2.39
C TRP A 26 1.81 -6.74 1.95
N ARG A 27 2.90 -6.58 2.70
CA ARG A 27 4.16 -7.32 2.49
C ARG A 27 4.49 -8.12 3.73
N LEU A 28 4.93 -9.37 3.52
CA LEU A 28 5.52 -10.18 4.57
C LEU A 28 6.98 -9.80 4.74
N ILE A 29 7.40 -9.59 5.98
CA ILE A 29 8.76 -9.21 6.36
C ILE A 29 9.26 -10.21 7.38
N PHE A 30 10.43 -10.78 7.14
CA PHE A 30 11.09 -11.69 8.07
C PHE A 30 12.25 -10.95 8.75
N ALA A 31 12.22 -10.89 10.09
CA ALA A 31 13.23 -10.17 10.86
C ALA A 31 13.38 -10.75 12.27
N GLN A 32 14.41 -10.36 13.02
CA GLN A 32 14.60 -10.77 14.41
C GLN A 32 13.89 -9.83 15.40
N SER A 33 13.56 -8.60 14.98
CA SER A 33 12.88 -7.61 15.82
C SER A 33 11.96 -6.72 15.00
N GLU A 34 11.01 -6.06 15.67
CA GLU A 34 10.11 -5.08 15.04
C GLU A 34 10.88 -3.91 14.40
N LYS A 35 11.96 -3.45 15.06
CA LYS A 35 12.81 -2.37 14.52
C LYS A 35 13.46 -2.77 13.20
N GLU A 36 14.01 -3.98 13.14
CA GLU A 36 14.61 -4.53 11.92
C GLU A 36 13.55 -4.75 10.84
N ALA A 37 12.38 -5.28 11.21
CA ALA A 37 11.25 -5.45 10.29
C ALA A 37 10.80 -4.11 9.68
N LEU A 38 10.72 -3.04 10.47
CA LEU A 38 10.34 -1.72 9.97
C LEU A 38 11.41 -1.15 9.03
N GLN A 39 12.69 -1.34 9.34
CA GLN A 39 13.79 -0.93 8.46
C GLN A 39 13.74 -1.67 7.13
N GLU A 40 13.52 -2.98 7.18
CA GLU A 40 13.43 -3.82 6.00
C GLU A 40 12.19 -3.51 5.16
N ALA A 41 11.03 -3.29 5.81
CA ALA A 41 9.81 -2.86 5.13
C ALA A 41 10.01 -1.54 4.39
N ARG A 42 10.71 -0.56 5.00
CA ARG A 42 11.02 0.71 4.34
C ARG A 42 11.99 0.54 3.17
N ARG A 43 13.01 -0.31 3.32
CA ARG A 43 13.97 -0.61 2.24
C ARG A 43 13.24 -1.21 1.03
N ILE A 44 12.43 -2.26 1.25
CA ILE A 44 11.62 -2.89 0.21
C ILE A 44 10.67 -1.87 -0.42
N ALA A 45 10.02 -1.05 0.40
CA ALA A 45 9.08 -0.05 -0.09
C ALA A 45 9.75 0.99 -1.01
N GLN A 46 10.97 1.41 -0.69
CA GLN A 46 11.74 2.35 -1.52
C GLN A 46 12.22 1.70 -2.81
N GLU A 47 12.61 0.43 -2.78
CA GLU A 47 13.06 -0.31 -3.97
C GLU A 47 11.92 -0.59 -4.95
N GLU A 48 10.68 -0.67 -4.47
CA GLU A 48 9.48 -0.84 -5.30
C GLU A 48 8.93 0.47 -5.88
N GLU A 49 9.43 1.64 -5.45
CA GLU A 49 9.12 2.90 -6.14
C GLU A 49 9.53 2.78 -7.60
N THR A 50 8.61 3.12 -8.51
CA THR A 50 8.83 2.91 -9.94
C THR A 50 8.24 4.03 -10.76
N THR A 51 8.76 4.16 -11.97
CA THR A 51 8.29 5.10 -12.98
C THR A 51 8.15 4.36 -14.29
N PHE A 52 6.96 4.45 -14.89
CA PHE A 52 6.66 3.80 -16.16
C PHE A 52 5.73 4.65 -17.00
N VAL A 53 5.61 4.32 -18.28
CA VAL A 53 4.73 5.02 -19.22
C VAL A 53 3.45 4.20 -19.40
N ASP A 54 2.29 4.84 -19.26
CA ASP A 54 1.01 4.18 -19.48
C ASP A 54 0.68 4.01 -20.98
N ARG A 55 -0.44 3.35 -21.29
CA ARG A 55 -0.90 3.13 -22.67
C ARG A 55 -1.23 4.42 -23.44
N HIS A 56 -1.34 5.56 -22.76
CA HIS A 56 -1.63 6.87 -23.34
C HIS A 56 -0.37 7.73 -23.47
N GLY A 57 0.82 7.18 -23.19
CA GLY A 57 2.09 7.91 -23.26
C GLY A 57 2.37 8.82 -22.05
N ARG A 58 1.59 8.70 -20.97
CA ARG A 58 1.77 9.51 -19.77
C ARG A 58 2.73 8.81 -18.82
N THR A 59 3.62 9.58 -18.20
CA THR A 59 4.50 9.05 -17.15
C THR A 59 3.70 8.88 -15.86
N ILE A 60 3.72 7.68 -15.30
CA ILE A 60 3.14 7.32 -14.02
C ILE A 60 4.28 7.12 -13.02
N PHE A 61 4.13 7.69 -11.84
CA PHE A 61 5.07 7.55 -10.73
C PHE A 61 4.37 6.85 -9.58
N TRP A 62 4.99 5.80 -9.06
CA TRP A 62 4.61 5.19 -7.80
C TRP A 62 5.56 5.69 -6.75
N LYS A 63 5.06 6.56 -5.87
CA LYS A 63 5.85 7.20 -4.82
C LYS A 63 5.47 6.66 -3.47
N LEU A 64 6.46 6.23 -2.70
CA LEU A 64 6.27 5.77 -1.35
C LEU A 64 5.75 6.92 -0.48
N ILE A 65 4.63 6.71 0.18
CA ILE A 65 4.10 7.63 1.19
C ILE A 65 4.55 7.18 2.57
N ALA A 66 4.26 5.93 2.94
CA ALA A 66 4.58 5.41 4.26
C ALA A 66 4.49 3.88 4.33
N VAL A 67 5.17 3.34 5.34
CA VAL A 67 4.74 2.09 5.99
C VAL A 67 3.73 2.50 7.07
N LYS A 68 2.45 2.26 6.83
CA LYS A 68 1.34 2.69 7.69
C LYS A 68 1.18 1.84 8.94
N ASP A 69 1.40 0.54 8.80
CA ASP A 69 1.18 -0.45 9.86
C ASP A 69 2.24 -1.55 9.76
N LEU A 70 2.60 -2.13 10.90
CA LEU A 70 3.52 -3.26 11.01
C LEU A 70 3.09 -4.12 12.19
N ARG A 71 2.72 -5.37 11.91
CA ARG A 71 2.26 -6.31 12.96
C ARG A 71 3.03 -7.60 12.88
N GLU A 72 3.55 -8.06 14.01
CA GLU A 72 4.06 -9.42 14.13
C GLU A 72 2.88 -10.39 13.96
N ILE A 73 3.08 -11.42 13.14
CA ILE A 73 2.09 -12.45 12.86
C ILE A 73 2.73 -13.82 12.95
N ASP A 74 1.96 -14.79 13.44
CA ASP A 74 2.34 -16.19 13.41
C ASP A 74 1.88 -16.81 12.09
N LEU A 75 2.83 -17.37 11.33
CA LEU A 75 2.58 -18.09 10.09
C LEU A 75 3.01 -19.54 10.23
N ASP A 76 2.12 -20.45 9.87
CA ASP A 76 2.36 -21.88 9.81
C ASP A 76 2.09 -22.41 8.39
N ASN A 77 2.45 -23.66 8.14
CA ASN A 77 2.14 -24.33 6.87
C ASN A 77 0.62 -24.31 6.61
N GLY A 78 0.21 -23.67 5.52
CA GLY A 78 -1.20 -23.55 5.13
C GLY A 78 -1.88 -22.25 5.56
N SER A 79 -1.18 -21.32 6.21
CA SER A 79 -1.72 -19.99 6.53
C SER A 79 -2.10 -19.20 5.27
N LEU A 80 -3.29 -18.58 5.28
CA LEU A 80 -3.76 -17.65 4.24
C LEU A 80 -3.70 -16.21 4.78
N LEU A 81 -2.95 -15.35 4.09
CA LEU A 81 -3.04 -13.90 4.28
C LEU A 81 -4.04 -13.34 3.28
N PHE A 82 -5.07 -12.65 3.77
CA PHE A 82 -6.09 -12.01 2.94
C PHE A 82 -6.34 -10.59 3.42
N SER A 83 -6.55 -9.67 2.48
CA SER A 83 -6.86 -8.27 2.74
C SER A 83 -7.94 -7.82 1.77
N GLU A 84 -8.94 -7.13 2.29
CA GLU A 84 -10.04 -6.56 1.53
C GLU A 84 -10.14 -5.06 1.83
N VAL A 85 -10.26 -4.26 0.78
CA VAL A 85 -10.62 -2.84 0.90
C VAL A 85 -12.11 -2.73 0.60
N LYS A 86 -12.89 -2.30 1.60
CA LYS A 86 -14.31 -2.01 1.42
C LYS A 86 -14.48 -0.51 1.19
N GLU A 87 -14.83 -0.14 -0.02
CA GLU A 87 -15.25 1.22 -0.33
C GLU A 87 -16.63 1.47 0.29
N VAL A 88 -16.79 2.63 0.93
CA VAL A 88 -18.09 3.04 1.47
C VAL A 88 -18.90 3.62 0.31
N GLU A 89 -20.07 3.06 0.03
CA GLU A 89 -20.99 3.67 -0.92
C GLU A 89 -21.42 5.06 -0.40
N PRO A 90 -21.24 6.13 -1.18
CA PRO A 90 -21.74 7.44 -0.80
C PRO A 90 -23.27 7.37 -0.66
N LEU A 91 -23.80 7.78 0.50
CA LEU A 91 -25.23 8.07 0.59
C LEU A 91 -25.50 9.24 -0.37
N ALA A 92 -26.36 9.02 -1.36
CA ALA A 92 -26.77 10.08 -2.27
C ALA A 92 -27.29 11.28 -1.45
N ALA A 93 -26.89 12.49 -1.84
CA ALA A 93 -27.40 13.69 -1.20
C ALA A 93 -28.94 13.66 -1.23
N PRO A 94 -29.62 14.02 -0.12
CA PRO A 94 -31.07 14.04 -0.10
C PRO A 94 -31.60 14.98 -1.19
N VAL A 95 -32.59 14.51 -1.94
CA VAL A 95 -33.19 15.20 -3.10
C VAL A 95 -33.86 16.54 -2.74
N TRP A 96 -34.02 16.84 -1.45
CA TRP A 96 -34.65 18.06 -0.94
C TRP A 96 -33.65 19.16 -0.53
N ALA A 97 -32.35 18.94 -0.75
CA ALA A 97 -31.33 19.98 -0.57
C ALA A 97 -31.22 20.87 -1.83
N GLU A 98 -32.31 21.57 -2.17
CA GLU A 98 -32.33 22.73 -3.09
C GLU A 98 -33.07 23.90 -2.42
#